data_AF-A0A3M8DTZ7-F1
#
_entry.id   AF-A0A3M8DTZ7-F1
#
_cell.length_a   1.000
_cell.length_b   1.000
_cell.length_c   1.000
_cell.angle_alpha   90.00
_cell.angle_beta   90.00
_cell.angle_gamma   90.00
#
_symmetry.space_group_name_H-M   'P 1'
#
loop_
_entity.id
_entity.type
_entity.pdbx_description
1 polymer ?
#
loop_
_entity_poly.entity_id
_entity_poly.type
_entity_poly.pdbx_seq_one_letter_code
_entity_poly.pdbx_strand_id
1 'polypeptide(L)'
;MSKAMLENGGTEMTEPMMDKKQVELGTQAFLVLCQLFDGCYDELITRPELQRVTETIAAELLNGVAFLKEQPKPPKQVTIALALPELFFLQKLLKEMLENVPEVTTQPKSREWLEECLNTLGRTVLQ
;
A
#
# COMPACT_ATOMS: atom_id res chain seq x y z
N MET A 1 22.40 -33.97 -43.27
CA MET A 1 22.73 -34.15 -41.83
C MET A 1 23.09 -32.77 -41.29
N SER A 2 22.14 -31.94 -40.87
CA SER A 2 21.35 -31.96 -39.61
C SER A 2 22.14 -31.54 -38.37
N LYS A 3 21.98 -30.26 -37.99
CA LYS A 3 21.97 -29.68 -36.62
C LYS A 3 21.75 -28.16 -36.80
N ALA A 4 20.56 -27.58 -36.81
CA ALA A 4 19.46 -27.59 -35.83
C ALA A 4 19.88 -27.14 -34.42
N MET A 5 19.57 -25.87 -34.16
CA MET A 5 18.98 -25.29 -32.95
C MET A 5 19.78 -25.29 -31.64
N LEU A 6 19.86 -24.09 -31.05
CA LEU A 6 19.56 -23.84 -29.64
C LEU A 6 19.21 -22.35 -29.48
N GLU A 7 17.91 -22.09 -29.55
CA GLU A 7 17.27 -20.92 -28.96
C GLU A 7 17.56 -20.91 -27.46
N ASN A 8 18.06 -19.81 -26.91
CA ASN A 8 17.95 -19.52 -25.49
C ASN A 8 16.83 -18.50 -25.32
N GLY A 9 15.63 -19.02 -25.13
CA GLY A 9 14.52 -18.27 -24.55
C GLY A 9 14.88 -17.91 -23.12
N GLY A 10 15.21 -16.64 -22.89
CA GLY A 10 15.12 -16.03 -21.58
C GLY A 10 13.64 -15.83 -21.27
N THR A 11 13.05 -16.75 -20.53
CA THR A 11 11.74 -16.57 -19.91
C THR A 11 11.81 -15.38 -18.96
N GLU A 12 11.39 -14.20 -19.42
CA GLU A 12 10.78 -13.21 -18.53
C GLU A 12 9.62 -13.92 -17.85
N MET A 13 9.82 -14.31 -16.58
CA MET A 13 8.69 -14.63 -15.72
C MET A 13 7.97 -13.31 -15.48
N THR A 14 7.09 -12.94 -16.41
CA THR A 14 6.06 -11.94 -16.15
C THR A 14 5.27 -12.47 -14.97
N GLU A 15 5.52 -11.93 -13.78
CA GLU A 15 4.68 -12.15 -12.61
C GLU A 15 3.22 -11.97 -13.05
N PRO A 16 2.27 -12.78 -12.55
CA PRO A 16 0.88 -12.53 -12.83
C PRO A 16 0.59 -11.09 -12.40
N MET A 17 0.34 -10.21 -13.39
CA MET A 17 -0.08 -8.84 -13.15
C MET A 17 -1.44 -8.94 -12.45
N MET A 18 -1.41 -9.03 -11.12
CA MET A 18 -2.61 -8.94 -10.32
C MET A 18 -3.23 -7.58 -10.60
N ASP A 19 -4.51 -7.57 -10.98
CA ASP A 19 -5.22 -6.34 -11.27
C ASP A 19 -5.12 -5.39 -10.08
N LYS A 20 -4.35 -4.31 -10.26
CA LYS A 20 -4.21 -3.26 -9.25
C LYS A 20 -5.46 -2.40 -9.29
N LYS A 21 -6.04 -2.15 -8.12
CA LYS A 21 -7.13 -1.20 -7.95
C LYS A 21 -6.57 0.15 -7.49
N GLN A 22 -7.15 1.22 -8.01
CA GLN A 22 -6.81 2.57 -7.58
C GLN A 22 -7.54 2.90 -6.27
N VAL A 23 -6.78 3.43 -5.32
CA VAL A 23 -7.28 3.91 -4.03
C VAL A 23 -6.99 5.40 -3.97
N GLU A 24 -8.03 6.20 -3.84
CA GLU A 24 -7.91 7.66 -3.78
C GLU A 24 -8.17 8.13 -2.34
N LEU A 25 -7.14 8.64 -1.68
CA LEU A 25 -7.18 9.08 -0.29
C LEU A 25 -7.05 10.60 -0.22
N GLY A 26 -7.70 11.25 0.74
CA GLY A 26 -7.36 12.62 1.09
C GLY A 26 -5.90 12.73 1.52
N THR A 27 -5.22 13.81 1.16
CA THR A 27 -3.77 13.96 1.40
C THR A 27 -3.39 13.79 2.87
N GLN A 28 -4.23 14.25 3.81
CA GLN A 28 -3.98 14.06 5.24
C GLN A 28 -4.13 12.58 5.66
N ALA A 29 -5.18 11.91 5.18
CA ALA A 29 -5.38 10.47 5.40
C ALA A 29 -4.20 9.65 4.86
N PHE A 30 -3.73 9.98 3.67
CA PHE A 30 -2.54 9.37 3.08
C PHE A 30 -1.27 9.57 3.93
N LEU A 31 -1.03 10.78 4.44
CA LEU A 31 0.16 11.04 5.27
C LEU A 31 0.11 10.33 6.62
N VAL A 32 -1.07 10.26 7.26
CA VAL A 32 -1.28 9.50 8.49
C VAL A 32 -1.04 8.00 8.25
N LEU A 33 -1.55 7.47 7.14
CA LEU A 33 -1.30 6.10 6.72
C LEU A 33 0.21 5.83 6.57
N CYS A 34 0.94 6.73 5.91
CA CYS A 34 2.39 6.61 5.75
C CYS A 34 3.11 6.57 7.10
N GLN A 35 2.78 7.49 8.00
CA GLN A 35 3.40 7.57 9.34
C GLN A 35 3.17 6.30 10.16
N LEU A 36 1.96 5.76 10.12
CA LEU A 36 1.62 4.55 10.86
C LEU A 36 2.24 3.30 10.26
N PHE A 37 2.27 3.23 8.93
CA PHE A 37 2.91 2.13 8.23
C PHE A 37 4.42 2.12 8.50
N ASP A 38 5.08 3.27 8.46
CA ASP A 38 6.49 3.44 8.84
C ASP A 38 6.76 2.93 10.27
N GLY A 39 5.89 3.26 11.22
CA GLY A 39 6.01 2.83 12.61
C GLY A 39 5.92 1.31 12.85
N CYS A 40 5.39 0.55 11.89
CA CYS A 40 5.31 -0.92 11.99
C CYS A 40 6.13 -1.66 10.91
N TYR A 41 6.74 -0.93 9.98
CA TYR A 41 7.42 -1.50 8.82
C TYR A 41 8.51 -2.50 9.21
N ASP A 42 9.43 -2.10 10.08
CA ASP A 42 10.57 -2.93 10.51
C ASP A 42 10.11 -4.24 11.15
N GLU A 43 9.02 -4.23 11.93
CA GLU A 43 8.45 -5.44 12.51
C GLU A 43 7.85 -6.33 11.41
N LEU A 44 7.07 -5.75 10.49
CA LEU A 44 6.37 -6.48 9.45
C LEU A 44 7.33 -7.18 8.48
N ILE A 45 8.47 -6.56 8.13
CA ILE A 45 9.46 -7.17 7.24
C ILE A 45 10.24 -8.33 7.88
N THR A 46 10.26 -8.42 9.22
CA THR A 46 10.89 -9.58 9.89
C THR A 46 10.09 -10.88 9.71
N ARG A 47 8.84 -10.79 9.26
CA ARG A 47 7.94 -11.93 9.03
C ARG A 47 7.99 -12.33 7.55
N PRO A 48 8.64 -13.46 7.19
CA PRO A 48 8.85 -13.82 5.79
C PRO A 48 7.56 -13.93 4.97
N GLU A 49 6.47 -14.35 5.60
CA GLU A 49 5.14 -14.45 4.97
C GLU A 49 4.50 -13.10 4.64
N LEU A 50 4.93 -12.02 5.31
CA LEU A 50 4.44 -10.66 5.07
C LEU A 50 5.41 -9.80 4.26
N GLN A 51 6.68 -10.21 4.14
CA GLN A 51 7.73 -9.37 3.55
C GLN A 51 7.31 -8.79 2.19
N ARG A 52 6.86 -9.64 1.26
CA ARG A 52 6.48 -9.20 -0.10
C ARG A 52 5.32 -8.18 -0.08
N VAL A 53 4.27 -8.45 0.69
CA VAL A 53 3.09 -7.55 0.74
C VAL A 53 3.46 -6.23 1.41
N THR A 54 4.30 -6.28 2.44
CA THR A 54 4.81 -5.11 3.16
C THR A 54 5.68 -4.24 2.26
N GLU A 55 6.64 -4.83 1.54
CA GLU A 55 7.51 -4.12 0.60
C GLU A 55 6.71 -3.50 -0.56
N THR A 56 5.71 -4.22 -1.08
CA THR A 56 4.84 -3.70 -2.15
C THR A 56 4.04 -2.49 -1.68
N ILE A 57 3.45 -2.55 -0.47
CA ILE A 57 2.74 -1.39 0.09
C ILE A 57 3.71 -0.24 0.33
N ALA A 58 4.88 -0.50 0.92
CA ALA A 58 5.89 0.52 1.17
C ALA A 58 6.29 1.25 -0.12
N ALA A 59 6.51 0.52 -1.21
CA ALA A 59 6.84 1.10 -2.50
C ALA A 59 5.74 2.04 -3.01
N GLU A 60 4.47 1.64 -2.93
CA GLU A 60 3.34 2.47 -3.37
C GLU A 60 3.14 3.71 -2.47
N LEU A 61 3.36 3.59 -1.16
CA LEU A 61 3.35 4.73 -0.25
C LEU A 61 4.50 5.70 -0.53
N LEU A 62 5.71 5.19 -0.77
CA LEU A 62 6.86 6.02 -1.15
C LEU A 62 6.63 6.74 -2.47
N ASN A 63 6.01 6.08 -3.46
CA ASN A 63 5.61 6.70 -4.72
C ASN A 63 4.61 7.85 -4.49
N GLY A 64 3.61 7.66 -3.62
CA GLY A 64 2.67 8.71 -3.27
C GLY A 64 3.34 9.90 -2.56
N VAL A 65 4.30 9.65 -1.68
CA VAL A 65 5.10 10.71 -1.02
C VAL A 65 5.98 11.44 -2.03
N ALA A 66 6.63 10.73 -2.95
CA ALA A 66 7.42 11.34 -4.02
C ALA A 66 6.55 12.24 -4.91
N PHE A 67 5.39 11.74 -5.33
CA PHE A 67 4.39 12.51 -6.07
C PHE A 67 4.02 13.81 -5.35
N LEU A 68 3.73 13.76 -4.04
CA LEU A 68 3.40 14.94 -3.24
C LEU A 68 4.53 15.98 -3.22
N LYS A 69 5.80 15.55 -3.15
CA LYS A 69 6.97 16.43 -3.13
C LYS A 69 7.18 17.17 -4.46
N GLU A 70 6.77 16.55 -5.57
CA GLU A 70 6.88 17.13 -6.90
C GLU A 70 5.75 18.13 -7.21
N GLN A 71 4.68 18.15 -6.40
CA GLN A 71 3.57 19.07 -6.63
C GLN A 71 3.91 20.49 -6.14
N PRO A 72 3.75 21.53 -6.99
CA PRO A 72 3.98 22.93 -6.59
C PRO A 72 2.96 23.42 -5.55
N LYS A 73 1.82 22.73 -5.41
CA LYS A 73 0.82 22.92 -4.35
C LYS A 73 0.34 21.55 -3.88
N PRO A 74 0.15 21.33 -2.57
CA PRO A 74 -0.37 20.06 -2.08
C PRO A 74 -1.72 19.72 -2.75
N PRO A 75 -1.85 18.57 -3.41
CA PRO A 75 -3.12 18.13 -3.97
C PRO A 75 -4.10 17.84 -2.83
N LYS A 76 -5.40 17.80 -3.14
CA LYS A 76 -6.42 17.40 -2.15
C LYS A 76 -6.40 15.91 -1.87
N GLN A 77 -6.00 15.11 -2.86
CA GLN A 77 -6.03 13.66 -2.83
C GLN A 77 -4.74 13.08 -3.42
N VAL A 78 -4.45 11.85 -3.02
CA VAL A 78 -3.35 11.02 -3.52
C VAL A 78 -3.93 9.69 -3.96
N THR A 79 -3.51 9.23 -5.14
CA THR A 79 -3.92 7.94 -5.69
C THR A 79 -2.77 6.95 -5.56
N ILE A 80 -3.02 5.79 -4.96
CA ILE A 80 -2.10 4.64 -4.92
C ILE A 80 -2.73 3.44 -5.63
N ALA A 81 -1.90 2.54 -6.15
CA ALA A 81 -2.35 1.36 -6.88
C ALA A 81 -1.97 0.08 -6.13
N LEU A 82 -2.96 -0.59 -5.55
CA LEU A 82 -2.75 -1.79 -4.73
C LEU A 82 -3.51 -2.98 -5.31
N ALA A 83 -2.91 -4.16 -5.31
CA ALA A 83 -3.62 -5.39 -5.61
C ALA A 83 -4.38 -5.89 -4.37
N LEU A 84 -5.23 -6.89 -4.57
CA LEU A 84 -6.14 -7.39 -3.54
C LEU A 84 -5.44 -7.84 -2.24
N PRO A 85 -4.29 -8.56 -2.28
CA PRO A 85 -3.58 -8.95 -1.06
C PRO A 85 -3.14 -7.74 -0.22
N GLU A 86 -2.59 -6.72 -0.87
CA GLU A 86 -2.12 -5.49 -0.21
C GLU A 86 -3.30 -4.72 0.40
N LEU A 87 -4.39 -4.57 -0.36
CA LEU A 87 -5.62 -3.93 0.12
C LEU A 87 -6.17 -4.61 1.38
N PHE A 88 -6.27 -5.94 1.35
CA PHE A 88 -6.82 -6.72 2.45
C PHE A 88 -5.93 -6.69 3.68
N PHE A 89 -4.61 -6.80 3.47
CA PHE A 89 -3.63 -6.68 4.54
C PHE A 89 -3.69 -5.30 5.20
N LEU A 90 -3.68 -4.23 4.39
CA LEU A 90 -3.72 -2.87 4.88
C LEU A 90 -5.00 -2.56 5.66
N GLN A 91 -6.17 -3.06 5.20
CA GLN A 91 -7.40 -2.94 5.97
C GLN A 91 -7.32 -3.62 7.34
N LYS A 92 -6.76 -4.82 7.42
CA LYS A 92 -6.61 -5.53 8.70
C LYS A 92 -5.67 -4.77 9.63
N LEU A 93 -4.54 -4.30 9.10
CA LEU A 93 -3.57 -3.53 9.86
C LEU A 93 -4.19 -2.24 10.43
N LEU A 94 -4.95 -1.50 9.61
CA LEU A 94 -5.60 -0.27 10.04
C LEU A 94 -6.69 -0.49 11.10
N LYS A 95 -7.44 -1.59 11.01
CA LYS A 95 -8.40 -1.98 12.06
C LYS A 95 -7.68 -2.25 13.38
N GLU A 96 -6.61 -3.04 13.34
CA GLU A 96 -5.80 -3.33 14.51
C GLU A 96 -5.24 -2.04 15.14
N MET A 97 -4.77 -1.10 14.31
CA MET A 97 -4.25 0.18 14.79
C MET A 97 -5.33 1.07 15.43
N LEU A 98 -6.53 1.12 14.84
CA LEU A 98 -7.67 1.88 15.39
C LEU A 98 -8.14 1.34 16.74
N GLU A 99 -7.98 0.04 16.97
CA GLU A 99 -8.40 -0.64 18.20
C GLU A 99 -7.31 -0.58 19.28
N ASN A 100 -6.03 -0.69 18.89
CA ASN A 100 -4.95 -0.97 19.84
C ASN A 100 -3.87 0.11 19.96
N VAL A 101 -3.80 1.11 19.08
CA VAL A 101 -2.76 2.16 19.15
C VAL A 101 -3.26 3.36 19.97
N PRO A 102 -2.67 3.64 21.15
CA PRO A 102 -3.11 4.73 22.02
C PRO A 102 -3.07 6.12 21.35
N GLU A 103 -2.09 6.36 20.50
CA GLU A 103 -1.93 7.64 19.79
C GLU A 103 -3.11 7.90 18.84
N VAL A 104 -3.60 6.85 18.20
CA VAL A 104 -4.78 6.89 17.32
C VAL A 104 -6.05 7.04 18.13
N THR A 105 -6.15 6.38 19.29
CA THR A 105 -7.37 6.44 20.12
C THR A 105 -7.48 7.74 20.93
N THR A 106 -6.37 8.44 21.18
CA THR A 106 -6.33 9.68 21.98
C THR A 106 -6.28 10.97 21.15
N GLN A 107 -5.97 10.90 19.85
CA GLN A 107 -5.99 12.06 18.93
C GLN A 107 -7.17 11.97 17.94
N PRO A 108 -8.23 12.79 18.12
CA PRO A 108 -9.45 12.69 17.32
C PRO A 108 -9.22 12.82 15.80
N LYS A 109 -8.33 13.72 15.37
CA LYS A 109 -8.06 13.93 13.94
C LYS A 109 -7.33 12.77 13.29
N SER A 110 -6.34 12.19 13.97
CA SER A 110 -5.61 11.00 13.50
C SER A 110 -6.55 9.81 13.37
N ARG A 111 -7.52 9.67 14.27
CA ARG A 111 -8.60 8.69 14.18
C ARG A 111 -9.49 8.92 12.95
N GLU A 112 -9.99 10.13 12.75
CA GLU A 112 -10.87 10.47 11.61
C GLU A 112 -10.20 10.16 10.27
N TRP A 113 -8.92 10.51 10.13
CA TRP A 113 -8.14 10.25 8.92
C TRP A 113 -7.88 8.76 8.67
N LEU A 114 -7.70 7.98 9.73
CA LEU A 114 -7.60 6.53 9.62
C LEU A 114 -8.92 5.85 9.27
N GLU A 115 -10.02 6.32 9.84
CA GLU A 115 -11.35 5.87 9.48
C GLU A 115 -11.65 6.19 8.01
N GLU A 116 -11.21 7.33 7.49
CA GLU A 116 -11.23 7.63 6.05
C GLU A 116 -10.45 6.58 5.25
N CYS A 117 -9.19 6.29 5.62
CA CYS A 117 -8.39 5.25 4.95
C CYS A 117 -9.12 3.91 4.93
N LEU A 118 -9.64 3.47 6.08
CA LEU A 118 -10.32 2.19 6.22
C LEU A 118 -11.59 2.11 5.37
N ASN A 119 -12.39 3.18 5.35
CA ASN A 119 -13.61 3.26 4.54
C ASN A 119 -13.29 3.21 3.05
N THR A 120 -12.29 3.95 2.58
CA THR A 120 -11.89 3.98 1.18
C THR A 120 -11.37 2.61 0.74
N LEU A 121 -10.44 2.02 1.50
CA LEU A 121 -9.92 0.68 1.22
C LEU A 121 -11.04 -0.36 1.18
N GLY A 122 -11.99 -0.29 2.13
CA GLY A 122 -13.15 -1.17 2.21
C GLY A 122 -14.02 -1.13 0.96
N ARG A 123 -14.29 0.07 0.44
CA ARG A 123 -15.04 0.26 -0.81
C ARG A 123 -14.29 -0.30 -2.01
N THR A 124 -12.99 -0.05 -2.11
CA THR A 124 -12.17 -0.52 -3.23
C THR A 124 -12.12 -2.05 -3.29
N VAL A 125 -12.13 -2.75 -2.16
CA VAL A 125 -12.16 -4.22 -2.15
C VAL A 125 -13.48 -4.79 -2.68
N LEU A 126 -14.61 -4.13 -2.44
CA LEU A 126 -15.96 -4.59 -2.83
C LEU A 126 -16.34 -4.30 -4.30
N GLN A 127 -15.55 -3.49 -5.00
CA GLN A 127 -15.72 -3.18 -6.44
C GLN A 127 -15.13 -4.24 -7.33
#